data_AF-A0A1G7QPA0-F1
#
_entry.id   AF-A0A1G7QPA0-F1
#
_cell.length_a   1.000
_cell.length_b   1.000
_cell.length_c   1.000
_cell.angle_alpha   90.00
_cell.angle_beta   90.00
_cell.angle_gamma   90.00
#
_symmetry.space_group_name_H-M   'P 1'
#
loop_
_entity.id
_entity.type
_entity.pdbx_description
1 polymer ?
#
loop_
_entity_poly.entity_id
_entity_poly.type
_entity_poly.pdbx_seq_one_letter_code
_entity_poly.pdbx_strand_id
1 'polypeptide(L)' 'MAILIKNVSLLSMKEGEQILENTNIYIENDTIKHKGDIVPDIKVDKVVDGTKKL' A
#
# COMPACT_ATOMS: atom_id res chain seq x y z
N MET A 1 9.42 -12.15 -0.79
CA MET A 1 8.54 -11.85 0.37
C MET A 1 7.52 -10.83 -0.08
N ALA A 2 6.23 -11.12 0.12
CA ALA A 2 5.12 -10.26 -0.21
C ALA A 2 4.51 -9.63 1.06
N ILE A 3 4.44 -8.31 1.11
CA ILE A 3 3.89 -7.53 2.22
C ILE A 3 2.71 -6.71 1.72
N LEU A 4 1.64 -6.69 2.51
CA LEU A 4 0.53 -5.76 2.35
C LEU A 4 0.50 -4.78 3.51
N ILE A 5 0.63 -3.49 3.20
CA ILE A 5 0.36 -2.40 4.16
C ILE A 5 -1.08 -1.94 3.89
N LYS A 6 -1.97 -2.08 4.87
CA LYS A 6 -3.40 -1.72 4.75
C LYS A 6 -3.70 -0.37 5.36
N ASN A 7 -4.70 0.32 4.80
CA ASN A 7 -5.33 1.52 5.39
C ASN A 7 -4.34 2.64 5.76
N VAL A 8 -3.30 2.82 4.95
CA VAL A 8 -2.24 3.82 5.20
C VAL A 8 -2.54 5.10 4.44
N SER A 9 -2.12 6.25 4.99
CA SER A 9 -2.05 7.50 4.23
C SER A 9 -0.75 7.48 3.41
N LEU A 10 -0.80 7.77 2.12
CA LEU A 10 0.39 7.75 1.26
C LEU A 10 0.66 9.14 0.70
N LEU A 11 1.83 9.69 1.05
CA LEU A 11 2.39 10.86 0.38
C LEU A 11 3.04 10.44 -0.93
N SER A 12 2.42 10.79 -2.05
CA SER A 12 2.97 10.54 -3.39
C SER A 12 3.77 11.76 -3.86
N MET A 13 4.94 11.51 -4.44
CA MET A 13 5.74 12.56 -5.09
C MET A 13 5.35 12.77 -6.55
N LYS A 14 4.32 12.08 -7.04
CA LYS A 14 3.79 12.25 -8.38
C LYS A 14 3.01 13.57 -8.45
N GLU A 15 3.28 14.38 -9.47
CA GLU A 15 2.51 15.61 -9.72
C GLU A 15 0.99 15.30 -9.78
N GLY A 16 0.21 16.11 -9.07
CA GLY A 16 -1.26 16.02 -9.03
C GLY A 16 -1.86 15.09 -7.97
N GLU A 17 -1.06 14.28 -7.27
CA GLU A 17 -1.51 13.45 -6.14
C GLU A 17 -0.66 13.74 -4.91
N GLN A 18 -1.11 14.65 -4.03
CA GLN A 18 -0.35 15.01 -2.84
C GLN A 18 -0.50 13.96 -1.72
N ILE A 19 -1.72 13.56 -1.37
CA ILE A 19 -1.96 12.56 -0.32
C ILE A 19 -3.11 11.65 -0.74
N LEU A 20 -2.87 10.34 -0.65
CA LEU A 20 -3.88 9.29 -0.83
C LEU A 20 -4.24 8.71 0.53
N GLU A 21 -5.44 8.99 1.03
CA GLU A 21 -5.91 8.50 2.32
C GLU A 21 -6.48 7.08 2.22
N ASN A 22 -6.33 6.29 3.30
CA ASN A 22 -6.87 4.93 3.43
C ASN A 22 -6.52 4.00 2.25
N THR A 23 -5.29 4.11 1.73
CA THR A 23 -4.84 3.29 0.61
C THR A 23 -4.20 1.98 1.11
N ASN A 24 -4.04 1.03 0.20
CA ASN A 24 -3.30 -0.21 0.44
C ASN A 24 -2.08 -0.26 -0.47
N ILE A 25 -0.97 -0.79 0.02
CA ILE A 25 0.28 -0.93 -0.73
C ILE A 25 0.71 -2.38 -0.71
N TYR A 26 0.90 -2.95 -1.90
CA TYR A 26 1.45 -4.28 -2.09
C TYR A 26 2.92 -4.16 -2.47
N ILE A 27 3.77 -4.78 -1.66
CA ILE A 27 5.21 -4.83 -1.87
C ILE A 27 5.58 -6.28 -2.10
N GLU A 28 6.27 -6.56 -3.19
CA GLU A 28 6.83 -7.89 -3.45
C GLU A 28 8.33 -7.75 -3.66
N ASN A 29 9.10 -8.41 -2.78
CA ASN A 29 10.54 -8.25 -2.66
C ASN A 29 10.86 -6.77 -2.37
N ASP A 30 11.55 -6.10 -3.28
CA ASP A 30 12.00 -4.71 -3.10
C ASP A 30 11.23 -3.73 -3.98
N THR A 31 10.03 -4.10 -4.45
CA THR A 31 9.26 -3.31 -5.40
C THR A 31 7.79 -3.18 -4.99
N ILE A 32 7.24 -1.97 -5.13
CA ILE A 32 5.80 -1.73 -5.02
C ILE A 32 5.12 -2.27 -6.27
N LYS A 33 4.26 -3.28 -6.10
CA LYS A 33 3.53 -3.93 -7.21
C LYS A 33 2.20 -3.27 -7.48
N HIS A 34 1.52 -2.81 -6.44
CA HIS A 34 0.19 -2.23 -6.54
C HIS A 34 -0.06 -1.23 -5.42
N LYS A 35 -0.85 -0.20 -5.70
CA LYS A 35 -1.38 0.73 -4.71
C LYS A 35 -2.87 0.96 -4.97
N GLY A 36 -3.66 1.17 -3.92
CA GLY A 36 -5.10 1.45 -4.01
C GLY A 36 -5.95 0.36 -3.37
N ASP A 37 -6.93 -0.13 -4.11
CA ASP A 37 -7.92 -1.09 -3.60
C ASP A 37 -7.31 -2.46 -3.28
N ILE A 38 -7.99 -3.20 -2.39
CA ILE A 38 -7.62 -4.57 -2.06
C ILE A 38 -7.88 -5.46 -3.28
N VAL A 39 -6.86 -6.21 -3.70
CA VAL A 39 -6.96 -7.21 -4.76
C VAL A 39 -7.04 -8.58 -4.10
N PRO A 40 -8.20 -9.28 -4.14
CA PRO A 40 -8.41 -10.54 -3.42
C PRO A 40 -7.42 -11.66 -3.80
N ASP A 41 -6.93 -11.62 -5.05
CA ASP A 41 -6.12 -12.69 -5.63
C ASP A 41 -4.62 -12.58 -5.30
N ILE A 42 -4.18 -11.48 -4.68
CA ILE A 42 -2.77 -11.31 -4.31
C ILE A 42 -2.50 -12.02 -2.97
N LYS A 43 -1.72 -13.10 -3.03
CA LYS A 43 -1.21 -13.76 -1.82
C LYS A 43 -0.09 -12.93 -1.21
N VAL A 44 -0.15 -12.74 0.11
CA VAL A 44 0.85 -11.98 0.87
C VAL A 44 1.32 -12.78 2.07
N ASP A 45 2.61 -12.66 2.36
CA ASP A 45 3.26 -13.36 3.48
C ASP A 45 3.01 -12.62 4.80
N LYS A 46 2.88 -11.29 4.74
CA LYS A 46 2.71 -10.42 5.91
C LYS A 46 1.72 -9.30 5.64
N VAL A 47 0.89 -9.01 6.64
CA VAL A 47 0.00 -7.85 6.64
C VAL A 47 0.43 -6.90 7.75
N VAL A 48 0.53 -5.61 7.42
CA VAL A 48 0.81 -4.52 8.34
C VAL A 48 -0.37 -3.56 8.33
N ASP A 49 -0.89 -3.21 9.50
CA ASP A 49 -1.93 -2.20 9.65
C ASP A 49 -1.29 -0.81 9.74
N GLY A 50 -1.50 0.00 8.70
CA GLY A 50 -1.03 1.37 8.57
C GLY A 50 -2.05 2.42 9.02
N THR A 51 -3.15 2.02 9.66
CA THR A 51 -4.19 2.95 10.12
C THR A 51 -3.57 4.08 10.95
N LYS A 52 -3.87 5.34 10.57
CA LYS A 52 -3.32 6.58 11.20
C LYS A 52 -1.80 6.73 11.06
N LYS A 53 -1.19 6.14 10.03
CA LYS A 53 0.21 6.34 9.63
C LYS A 53 0.27 7.00 8.26
N LEU A 54 1.33 7.78 8.05
CA LEU A 54 1.73 8.42 6.79
C LEU A 54 3.03 7.79 6.30
#